data_AF-A0A6M8VS49-F1
#
_entry.id   AF-A0A6M8VS49-F1
#
_cell.length_a   1.000
_cell.length_b   1.000
_cell.length_c   1.000
_cell.angle_alpha   90.00
_cell.angle_beta   90.00
_cell.angle_gamma   90.00
#
_symmetry.space_group_name_H-M   'P 1'
#
loop_
_entity.id
_entity.type
_entity.pdbx_description
1 polymer ?
#
loop_
_entity_poly.entity_id
_entity_poly.type
_entity_poly.pdbx_seq_one_letter_code
_entity_poly.pdbx_strand_id
1 'polypeptide(L)'
;MDKPQEPVTYKRKYADGEEVSFVDLREAYRTAASLVADLGDNYLPVFQRLEQELQERQQKEAVKARALEVARKERQKNTTGLPPHLTKS
;
A
#
# COMPACT_ATOMS: atom_id res chain seq x y z
N MET A 1 -9.64 46.30 1.84
CA MET A 1 -10.49 45.36 2.61
C MET A 1 -10.57 44.08 1.80
N ASP A 2 -9.69 43.12 2.08
CA ASP A 2 -9.78 41.80 1.44
C ASP A 2 -11.06 41.11 1.91
N LYS A 3 -11.81 40.55 0.96
CA LYS A 3 -13.06 39.86 1.24
C LYS A 3 -12.77 38.63 2.12
N PRO A 4 -13.60 38.33 3.14
CA PRO A 4 -13.40 37.15 3.97
C PRO A 4 -13.52 35.89 3.11
N GLN A 5 -12.50 35.03 3.20
CA GLN A 5 -12.45 33.76 2.49
C GLN A 5 -13.47 32.81 3.13
N GLU A 6 -14.35 32.22 2.33
CA GLU A 6 -15.37 31.29 2.82
C GLU A 6 -14.71 30.06 3.45
N PRO A 7 -15.28 29.51 4.54
CA PRO A 7 -14.72 28.34 5.20
C PRO A 7 -14.73 27.15 4.25
N VAL A 8 -13.56 26.57 4.02
CA VAL A 8 -13.41 25.37 3.20
C VAL A 8 -13.87 24.16 4.00
N THR A 9 -15.04 23.62 3.68
CA THR A 9 -15.49 22.34 4.25
C THR A 9 -14.67 21.19 3.67
N TYR A 10 -13.89 20.51 4.50
CA TYR A 10 -13.15 19.32 4.08
C TYR A 10 -14.11 18.19 3.70
N LYS A 11 -14.05 17.75 2.44
CA LYS A 11 -14.73 16.53 1.97
C LYS A 11 -13.80 15.35 2.17
N ARG A 12 -14.18 14.42 3.04
CA ARG A 12 -13.42 13.20 3.30
C ARG A 12 -13.32 12.36 2.02
N LYS A 13 -12.10 11.97 1.64
CA LYS A 13 -11.84 11.17 0.44
C LYS A 13 -12.26 9.70 0.57
N TYR A 14 -12.15 9.14 1.77
CA TYR A 14 -12.40 7.73 2.07
C TYR A 14 -13.62 7.56 2.96
N ALA A 15 -14.44 6.54 2.73
CA ALA A 15 -15.54 6.21 3.62
C ALA A 15 -15.03 5.65 4.98
N ASP A 16 -15.94 5.42 5.92
CA ASP A 16 -15.61 4.69 7.15
C ASP A 16 -15.29 3.22 6.85
N GLY A 17 -14.16 2.75 7.37
CA GLY A 17 -13.66 1.39 7.15
C GLY A 17 -12.98 1.15 5.79
N GLU A 18 -12.94 2.15 4.91
CA GLU A 18 -12.23 2.03 3.64
C GLU A 18 -10.72 2.09 3.85
N GLU A 19 -10.01 1.17 3.20
CA GLU A 19 -8.55 1.13 3.26
C GLU A 19 -7.96 2.30 2.47
N VAL A 20 -7.18 3.15 3.16
CA VAL A 20 -6.46 4.27 2.52
C VAL A 20 -5.54 3.74 1.43
N SER A 21 -5.39 4.46 0.31
CA SER A 21 -4.49 4.02 -0.76
C SER A 21 -3.02 3.98 -0.29
N PHE A 22 -2.21 3.11 -0.89
CA PHE A 22 -0.78 3.05 -0.56
C PHE A 22 -0.03 4.35 -0.89
N VAL A 23 -0.51 5.09 -1.90
CA VAL A 23 0.05 6.39 -2.29
C VAL A 23 -0.21 7.41 -1.20
N ASP A 24 -1.47 7.55 -0.77
CA ASP A 24 -1.86 8.50 0.28
C ASP A 24 -1.19 8.17 1.62
N LEU A 25 -1.04 6.88 1.94
CA LEU A 25 -0.29 6.45 3.13
C LEU A 25 1.18 6.89 3.06
N ARG A 26 1.82 6.77 1.90
CA ARG A 26 3.21 7.18 1.70
C ARG A 26 3.37 8.70 1.76
N GLU A 27 2.40 9.46 1.25
CA GLU A 27 2.37 10.91 1.38
C GLU A 27 2.20 11.32 2.84
N ALA A 28 1.25 10.73 3.57
CA ALA A 28 1.05 10.99 4.99
C ALA A 28 2.30 10.68 5.81
N TYR A 29 2.99 9.58 5.52
CA TYR A 29 4.27 9.21 6.14
C TYR A 29 5.34 10.30 5.96
N ARG A 30 5.50 10.84 4.75
CA ARG A 30 6.46 11.92 4.46
C ARG A 30 6.11 13.22 5.19
N THR A 31 4.82 13.56 5.22
CA THR A 31 4.34 14.73 5.96
C THR A 31 4.61 14.58 7.45
N ALA A 32 4.31 13.42 8.04
CA ALA A 32 4.58 13.15 9.44
C ALA A 32 6.09 13.20 9.77
N ALA A 33 6.95 12.70 8.88
CA ALA A 33 8.40 12.81 9.04
C ALA A 33 8.86 14.28 9.07
N SER A 34 8.28 15.11 8.20
CA SER A 34 8.57 16.55 8.17
C SER A 34 8.12 17.23 9.48
N LEU A 35 6.92 16.88 9.98
CA LEU A 35 6.43 17.38 11.26
C LEU A 35 7.31 16.95 12.45
N VAL A 36 7.85 15.74 12.45
CA VAL A 36 8.81 15.30 13.48
C VAL A 36 10.10 16.11 13.40
N ALA A 37 10.60 16.40 12.19
CA ALA A 37 11.80 17.22 12.01
C ALA A 37 11.61 18.66 12.53
N ASP A 38 10.43 19.24 12.29
CA ASP A 38 10.14 20.63 12.65
C ASP A 38 9.68 20.81 14.10
N LEU A 39 8.91 19.85 14.63
CA LEU A 39 8.15 19.98 15.88
C LEU A 39 8.49 18.90 16.92
N GLY A 40 9.41 17.99 16.59
CA GLY A 40 9.99 16.99 17.49
C GLY A 40 9.01 15.91 17.93
N ASP A 41 9.21 15.44 19.16
CA ASP A 41 8.54 14.25 19.74
C ASP A 41 7.01 14.35 19.78
N ASN A 42 6.44 15.56 19.69
CA ASN A 42 4.99 15.77 19.64
C ASN A 42 4.31 15.02 18.48
N TYR A 43 5.02 14.84 17.37
CA TYR A 43 4.51 14.17 16.17
C TYR A 43 5.09 12.76 15.98
N LEU A 44 6.03 12.37 16.83
CA LEU A 44 6.66 11.06 16.76
C LEU A 44 5.65 9.90 16.86
N PRO A 45 4.61 9.92 17.72
CA PRO A 45 3.62 8.85 17.77
C PRO A 45 2.85 8.68 16.45
N VAL A 46 2.55 9.77 15.76
CA VAL A 46 1.84 9.73 14.48
C VAL A 46 2.75 9.14 13.41
N PHE A 47 4.01 9.57 13.38
CA PHE A 47 5.01 9.04 12.46
C PHE A 47 5.21 7.52 12.66
N GLN A 48 5.40 7.08 13.91
CA GLN A 48 5.58 5.65 14.24
C GLN A 48 4.40 4.79 13.77
N ARG A 49 3.17 5.27 13.96
CA ARG A 49 1.98 4.56 13.47
C ARG A 49 1.97 4.41 11.96
N LEU A 50 2.30 5.48 11.23
CA LEU A 50 2.36 5.47 9.76
C LEU A 50 3.52 4.60 9.26
N GLU A 51 4.64 4.60 9.97
CA GLU A 51 5.79 3.75 9.67
C GLU A 51 5.42 2.27 9.76
N GLN A 52 4.77 1.87 10.85
CA GLN A 52 4.33 0.50 11.06
C GLN A 52 3.35 0.06 9.97
N GLU A 53 2.30 0.84 9.70
CA GLU A 53 1.31 0.53 8.67
C GLU A 53 1.97 0.37 7.28
N LEU A 54 2.93 1.25 6.95
CA LEU A 54 3.62 1.19 5.67
C LEU A 54 4.46 -0.09 5.55
N GLN A 55 5.19 -0.46 6.61
CA GLN A 55 5.98 -1.69 6.66
C GLN A 55 5.11 -2.94 6.54
N GLU A 56 4.00 -3.00 7.27
CA GLU A 56 3.05 -4.12 7.23
C GLU A 56 2.49 -4.34 5.83
N ARG A 57 2.09 -3.26 5.14
CA ARG A 57 1.57 -3.35 3.77
C ARG A 57 2.63 -3.77 2.76
N GLN A 58 3.85 -3.23 2.87
CA GLN A 58 4.97 -3.65 2.03
C GLN A 58 5.26 -5.13 2.20
N GLN A 59 5.26 -5.62 3.45
CA GLN A 59 5.48 -7.03 3.74
C GLN A 59 4.36 -7.91 3.21
N LYS A 60 3.09 -7.50 3.38
CA LYS A 60 1.92 -8.22 2.85
C LYS A 60 1.99 -8.36 1.32
N GLU A 61 2.27 -7.29 0.60
CA GLU A 61 2.42 -7.32 -0.86
C GLU A 61 3.62 -8.18 -1.29
N ALA A 62 4.75 -8.10 -0.59
CA ALA A 62 5.90 -8.95 -0.87
C ALA A 62 5.61 -10.45 -0.66
N VAL A 63 4.90 -10.80 0.41
CA VAL A 63 4.46 -12.19 0.69
C VAL A 63 3.51 -12.67 -0.41
N LYS A 64 2.53 -11.84 -0.77
CA LYS A 64 1.57 -12.14 -1.84
C LYS A 64 2.26 -12.37 -3.17
N ALA A 65 3.22 -11.52 -3.55
CA ALA A 65 4.00 -11.67 -4.77
C ALA A 65 4.75 -13.01 -4.81
N ARG A 66 5.41 -13.38 -3.70
CA ARG A 66 6.08 -14.69 -3.59
C ARG A 66 5.11 -15.86 -3.72
N ALA A 67 3.95 -15.78 -3.07
CA ALA A 67 2.92 -16.84 -3.17
C ALA A 67 2.43 -17.03 -4.61
N LEU A 68 2.21 -15.94 -5.35
CA LEU A 68 1.83 -15.99 -6.76
C LEU A 68 2.93 -16.59 -7.64
N GLU A 69 4.19 -16.25 -7.37
CA GLU A 69 5.33 -16.82 -8.10
C GLU A 69 5.44 -18.33 -7.89
N VAL A 70 5.32 -18.79 -6.64
CA VAL A 70 5.31 -20.22 -6.30
C VAL A 70 4.18 -20.93 -7.04
N ALA A 71 2.95 -20.40 -6.98
CA ALA A 71 1.81 -20.98 -7.68
C ALA A 71 2.02 -21.04 -9.21
N ARG A 72 2.63 -20.00 -9.79
CA ARG A 72 2.98 -19.99 -11.23
C ARG A 72 3.99 -21.08 -11.58
N LYS A 73 5.05 -21.26 -10.78
CA LYS A 73 6.07 -22.29 -11.01
C LYS A 73 5.46 -23.70 -10.95
N GLU A 74 4.60 -23.96 -9.98
CA GLU A 74 3.93 -25.26 -9.86
C GLU A 74 3.00 -25.56 -11.03
N ARG A 75 2.25 -24.56 -11.52
CA ARG A 75 1.42 -24.73 -12.73
C ARG A 75 2.25 -25.05 -13.98
N GLN A 76 3.41 -24.42 -14.14
CA GLN A 76 4.30 -24.65 -15.30
C GLN A 76 4.97 -26.03 -15.28
N LYS A 77 5.29 -26.56 -14.10
CA LYS A 77 5.79 -27.94 -13.95
C LYS A 77 4.75 -28.95 -14.41
N ASN A 78 3.48 -28.73 -14.07
CA ASN A 78 2.38 -29.63 -14.45
C ASN A 78 2.07 -29.63 -15.95
N THR A 79 2.36 -28.55 -16.68
CA THR A 79 2.17 -28.50 -18.15
C THR A 79 3.33 -29.11 -18.94
N THR A 80 4.52 -29.23 -18.34
CA THR A 80 5.72 -29.79 -19.00
C THR A 80 5.77 -31.32 -18.89
N GLY A 81 4.79 -31.93 -18.21
CA GLY A 81 4.65 -33.38 -18.07
C GLY A 81 3.71 -34.07 -19.08
N LEU A 82 3.12 -33.35 -20.05
CA LEU A 82 2.35 -34.01 -21.11
C LEU A 82 3.30 -34.54 -22.20
N PRO A 83 3.29 -35.86 -22.48
CA PRO A 83 4.13 -36.41 -23.53
C PRO A 83 3.59 -36.04 -24.94
N PRO A 84 4.46 -35.83 -25.94
CA PRO A 84 4.10 -35.24 -27.24
C PRO A 84 3.26 -36.11 -28.18
N HIS A 85 2.80 -37.30 -27.77
CA HIS A 85 2.19 -38.28 -28.68
C HIS A 85 0.65 -38.26 -28.74
N LEU A 86 -0.03 -37.36 -28.05
CA LEU A 86 -1.50 -37.24 -28.10
C LEU A 86 -1.98 -35.94 -28.76
N THR A 87 -1.28 -35.51 -29.81
CA THR A 87 -1.82 -34.54 -30.78
C THR A 87 -1.57 -35.05 -32.18
N LYS A 88 -2.48 -35.89 -32.69
CA LYS A 88 -2.96 -35.90 -34.08
C LYS A 88 -3.98 -37.02 -34.26
N SER A 89 -5.15 -36.57 -34.72
CA SER A 89 -6.13 -37.20 -35.63
C SER A 89 -6.59 -38.63 -35.39
#